data_AF-A0A1Y1NLA5-F1
#
_entry.id   AF-A0A1Y1NLA5-F1
#
_cell.length_a   1.000
_cell.length_b   1.000
_cell.length_c   1.000
_cell.angle_alpha   90.00
_cell.angle_beta   90.00
_cell.angle_gamma   90.00
#
_symmetry.space_group_name_H-M   'P 1'
#
loop_
_entity.id
_entity.type
_entity.pdbx_description
1 polymer ?
#
loop_
_entity_poly.entity_id
_entity_poly.type
_entity_poly.pdbx_seq_one_letter_code
_entity_poly.pdbx_strand_id
1 'polypeptide(L)'
;HKVGAVATKNITSTRLRSERTTQVDEDAENKRKEHQKELAAKKQKEGLARFSEATGDKNGAEVKKFKRFESYKRDNQLPLKVKNLEVVVDSRNSTVILPIMGRPVPFHINTIKNASKSDENDFSFLRINFLSPGQGVGRKDDQPFEDASAHFVRSLTFRSSDGERYSEIATQISNMKRDAVKKEQEKKDLEDVIEQDKLIEIRNRRPAVLDNVYIRPAMEGKRVPGK
;
A
#
# COMPACT_ATOMS: atom_id res chain seq x y z
N HIS A 1 73.28 27.23 -45.57
CA HIS A 1 71.98 27.50 -46.21
C HIS A 1 71.16 26.21 -46.28
N LYS A 2 69.93 26.27 -45.74
CA LYS A 2 68.69 25.49 -46.00
C LYS A 2 68.70 23.95 -46.19
N VAL A 3 67.90 23.32 -45.30
CA VAL A 3 66.78 22.34 -45.50
C VAL A 3 67.08 21.12 -46.39
N GLY A 4 66.90 19.85 -46.02
CA GLY A 4 65.95 19.20 -45.12
C GLY A 4 65.23 18.10 -45.91
N ALA A 5 65.20 16.85 -45.43
CA ALA A 5 64.30 15.81 -45.94
C ALA A 5 64.13 14.69 -44.89
N VAL A 6 62.87 14.30 -44.70
CA VAL A 6 62.36 13.27 -43.79
C VAL A 6 62.49 11.90 -44.45
N ALA A 7 62.86 10.86 -43.70
CA ALA A 7 62.61 9.47 -44.08
C ALA A 7 62.17 8.64 -42.87
N THR A 8 61.20 7.78 -43.14
CA THR A 8 60.26 7.09 -42.25
C THR A 8 60.85 5.92 -41.47
N LYS A 9 60.39 5.78 -40.22
CA LYS A 9 60.04 4.54 -39.49
C LYS A 9 60.90 3.30 -39.76
N ASN A 10 61.67 2.88 -38.74
CA ASN A 10 61.91 1.46 -38.46
C ASN A 10 61.53 1.19 -37.00
N ILE A 11 60.28 0.77 -36.79
CA ILE A 11 59.75 0.33 -35.51
C ILE A 11 60.34 -1.07 -35.27
N THR A 12 61.33 -1.15 -34.38
CA THR A 12 61.82 -2.43 -33.86
C THR A 12 60.68 -3.06 -33.07
N SER A 13 60.20 -4.23 -33.51
CA SER A 13 59.14 -4.97 -32.83
C SER A 13 59.62 -5.40 -31.45
N THR A 14 59.33 -4.60 -30.43
CA THR A 14 59.35 -5.05 -29.04
C THR A 14 58.27 -6.12 -28.91
N ARG A 15 58.69 -7.39 -29.03
CA ARG A 15 57.92 -8.55 -28.56
C ARG A 15 57.68 -8.36 -27.06
N LEU A 16 56.55 -7.73 -26.73
CA LEU A 16 56.00 -7.67 -25.39
C LEU A 16 55.57 -9.09 -25.01
N ARG A 17 56.38 -9.76 -24.18
CA ARG A 17 56.04 -10.60 -23.00
C ARG A 17 54.66 -11.29 -22.88
N SER A 18 53.92 -11.57 -23.96
CA SER A 18 52.61 -12.24 -23.92
C SER A 18 52.67 -13.69 -24.39
N GLU A 19 53.86 -14.25 -24.58
CA GLU A 19 54.05 -15.64 -25.01
C GLU A 19 54.51 -16.50 -23.82
N ARG A 20 53.83 -16.36 -22.69
CA ARG A 20 53.99 -17.27 -21.55
C ARG A 20 52.60 -17.75 -21.12
N THR A 21 52.35 -19.03 -21.41
CA THR A 21 51.27 -19.87 -20.87
C THR A 21 49.86 -19.64 -21.42
N THR A 22 49.61 -20.13 -22.65
CA THR A 22 48.26 -20.53 -23.10
C THR A 22 47.94 -21.96 -22.65
N GLN A 23 48.10 -22.23 -21.37
CA GLN A 23 47.30 -23.25 -20.69
C GLN A 23 46.48 -22.45 -19.70
N VAL A 24 45.27 -22.10 -20.13
CA VAL A 24 44.23 -21.71 -19.18
C VAL A 24 44.09 -22.94 -18.30
N ASP A 25 44.59 -22.82 -17.08
CA ASP A 25 44.53 -23.87 -16.08
C ASP A 25 43.04 -24.08 -15.77
N GLU A 26 42.39 -24.98 -16.52
CA GLU A 26 40.93 -25.20 -16.50
C GLU A 26 40.45 -25.47 -15.07
N ASP A 27 41.30 -26.09 -14.25
CA ASP A 27 41.08 -26.30 -12.83
C ASP A 27 41.04 -25.00 -12.02
N ALA A 28 41.87 -24.01 -12.36
CA ALA A 28 41.86 -22.71 -11.69
C ALA A 28 40.64 -21.87 -12.13
N GLU A 29 40.21 -21.99 -13.39
CA GLU A 29 38.98 -21.35 -13.86
C GLU A 29 37.72 -21.99 -13.26
N ASN A 30 37.68 -23.32 -13.16
CA ASN A 30 36.60 -24.05 -12.51
C ASN A 30 36.49 -23.67 -11.02
N LYS A 31 37.62 -23.63 -10.29
CA LYS A 31 37.65 -23.16 -8.89
C LYS A 31 37.16 -21.72 -8.75
N ARG A 32 37.51 -20.82 -9.69
CA ARG A 32 37.00 -19.44 -9.69
C ARG A 32 35.49 -19.38 -9.93
N LYS A 33 34.97 -20.20 -10.84
CA LYS A 33 33.54 -20.26 -11.18
C LYS A 33 32.71 -20.81 -10.02
N GLU A 34 33.19 -21.86 -9.35
CA GLU A 34 32.55 -22.42 -8.16
C GLU A 34 32.56 -21.41 -7.01
N HIS A 35 33.70 -20.76 -6.75
CA HIS A 35 33.80 -19.74 -5.71
C HIS A 35 32.90 -18.52 -5.99
N GLN A 36 32.77 -18.09 -7.26
CA GLN A 36 31.82 -17.04 -7.62
C GLN A 36 30.36 -17.46 -7.44
N LYS A 37 30.03 -18.73 -7.73
CA LYS A 37 28.69 -19.28 -7.49
C LYS A 37 28.37 -19.32 -5.99
N GLU A 38 29.34 -19.70 -5.16
CA GLU A 38 29.20 -19.69 -3.70
C GLU A 38 29.04 -18.27 -3.15
N LEU A 39 29.85 -17.32 -3.62
CA LEU A 39 29.72 -15.89 -3.29
C LEU A 39 28.36 -15.32 -3.69
N ALA A 40 27.85 -15.68 -4.87
CA ALA A 40 26.54 -15.27 -5.34
C ALA A 40 25.43 -15.85 -4.44
N ALA A 41 25.51 -17.13 -4.08
CA ALA A 41 24.57 -17.77 -3.16
C ALA A 41 24.62 -17.13 -1.76
N LYS A 42 25.81 -16.82 -1.25
CA LYS A 42 26.01 -16.14 0.04
C LYS A 42 25.42 -14.73 0.03
N LYS A 43 25.68 -13.94 -1.02
CA LYS A 43 25.09 -12.60 -1.20
C LYS A 43 23.58 -12.66 -1.40
N GLN A 44 23.06 -13.66 -2.09
CA GLN A 44 21.62 -13.85 -2.26
C GLN A 44 20.96 -14.22 -0.93
N LYS A 45 21.57 -15.10 -0.13
CA LYS A 45 21.10 -15.45 1.22
C LYS A 45 21.16 -14.27 2.18
N GLU A 46 22.24 -13.49 2.13
CA GLU A 46 22.38 -12.26 2.92
C GLU A 46 21.39 -11.18 2.46
N GLY A 47 21.15 -11.06 1.15
CA GLY A 47 20.10 -10.21 0.59
C GLY A 47 18.72 -10.64 1.10
N LEU A 48 18.38 -11.92 0.99
CA LEU A 48 17.14 -12.48 1.52
C LEU A 48 17.00 -12.23 3.02
N ALA A 49 18.05 -12.42 3.82
CA ALA A 49 18.04 -12.15 5.26
C ALA A 49 17.86 -10.66 5.58
N ARG A 50 18.61 -9.78 4.90
CA ARG A 50 18.50 -8.33 5.04
C ARG A 50 17.16 -7.79 4.58
N PHE A 51 16.56 -8.36 3.53
CA PHE A 51 15.25 -7.94 3.05
C PHE A 51 14.11 -8.63 3.80
N SER A 52 14.28 -9.83 4.33
CA SER A 52 13.32 -10.40 5.29
C SER A 52 13.29 -9.59 6.58
N GLU A 53 14.46 -9.13 7.04
CA GLU A 53 14.56 -8.23 8.20
C GLU A 53 14.21 -6.78 7.84
N ALA A 54 14.43 -6.26 6.63
CA ALA A 54 14.00 -4.90 6.25
C ALA A 54 12.52 -4.82 5.86
N THR A 55 11.84 -5.96 5.68
CA THR A 55 10.37 -6.02 5.68
C THR A 55 9.82 -6.16 7.10
N GLY A 56 10.68 -6.46 8.08
CA GLY A 56 10.39 -6.36 9.50
C GLY A 56 10.92 -5.04 10.04
N ASP A 57 10.09 -4.01 10.03
CA ASP A 57 10.38 -2.73 10.69
C ASP A 57 11.21 -2.94 11.97
N LYS A 58 12.30 -2.18 12.14
CA LYS A 58 13.19 -2.23 13.31
C LYS A 58 12.48 -1.93 14.65
N ASN A 59 11.16 -1.76 14.62
CA ASN A 59 10.26 -1.57 15.74
C ASN A 59 9.17 -2.66 15.80
N GLY A 60 9.45 -3.93 15.49
CA GLY A 60 8.53 -5.03 15.81
C GLY A 60 7.08 -4.84 15.35
N ALA A 61 6.85 -4.02 14.32
CA ALA A 61 5.53 -3.77 13.80
C ALA A 61 5.18 -4.99 12.96
N GLU A 62 4.16 -5.71 13.42
CA GLU A 62 3.62 -6.89 12.77
C GLU A 62 3.66 -6.75 11.24
N VAL A 63 4.14 -7.79 10.55
CA VAL A 63 3.91 -7.98 9.12
C VAL A 63 2.48 -7.53 8.84
N LYS A 64 2.27 -6.47 8.06
CA LYS A 64 0.94 -5.93 7.76
C LYS A 64 0.08 -7.07 7.21
N LYS A 65 -0.66 -7.75 8.09
CA LYS A 65 -1.54 -8.85 7.73
C LYS A 65 -2.56 -8.25 6.80
N PHE A 66 -2.65 -8.76 5.57
CA PHE A 66 -3.67 -8.34 4.64
C PHE A 66 -5.03 -8.48 5.31
N LYS A 67 -5.71 -7.35 5.47
CA LYS A 67 -7.01 -7.29 6.13
C LYS A 67 -8.04 -7.82 5.15
N ARG A 68 -8.35 -9.11 5.26
CA ARG A 68 -9.38 -9.76 4.47
C ARG A 68 -10.74 -9.17 4.85
N PHE A 69 -11.40 -8.55 3.88
CA PHE A 69 -12.78 -8.10 4.00
C PHE A 69 -13.65 -8.89 3.02
N GLU A 70 -14.87 -9.18 3.43
CA GLU A 70 -15.80 -10.04 2.71
C GLU A 70 -17.16 -9.36 2.66
N SER A 71 -17.73 -9.24 1.46
CA SER A 71 -19.07 -8.64 1.26
C SER A 71 -20.19 -9.61 1.64
N TYR A 72 -20.22 -10.79 1.02
CA TYR A 72 -21.26 -11.79 1.22
C TYR A 72 -20.65 -13.18 1.13
N LYS A 73 -21.14 -14.10 1.97
CA LYS A 73 -20.78 -15.53 1.95
C LYS A 73 -21.71 -16.36 1.08
N ARG A 74 -22.98 -15.95 0.98
CA ARG A 74 -24.06 -16.71 0.35
C ARG A 74 -25.00 -15.78 -0.39
N ASP A 75 -25.61 -16.29 -1.45
CA ASP A 75 -26.51 -15.53 -2.31
C ASP A 75 -27.77 -15.04 -1.58
N ASN A 76 -28.23 -15.78 -0.57
CA ASN A 76 -29.40 -15.41 0.24
C ASN A 76 -29.19 -14.18 1.13
N GLN A 77 -27.96 -13.69 1.24
CA GLN A 77 -27.63 -12.48 1.99
C GLN A 77 -27.79 -11.21 1.14
N LEU A 78 -27.95 -11.35 -0.18
CA LEU A 78 -28.14 -10.22 -1.07
C LEU A 78 -29.48 -9.52 -0.78
N PRO A 79 -29.52 -8.18 -0.79
CA PRO A 79 -30.76 -7.42 -0.63
C PRO A 79 -31.79 -7.80 -1.71
N LEU A 80 -33.07 -7.95 -1.34
CA LEU A 80 -34.15 -8.29 -2.27
C LEU A 80 -34.25 -7.33 -3.48
N LYS A 81 -33.83 -6.07 -3.30
CA LYS A 81 -33.83 -5.03 -4.34
C LYS A 81 -32.90 -5.31 -5.51
N VAL A 82 -31.94 -6.24 -5.39
CA VAL A 82 -31.00 -6.59 -6.48
C VAL A 82 -31.69 -7.20 -7.70
N LYS A 83 -32.92 -7.72 -7.54
CA LYS A 83 -33.72 -8.27 -8.65
C LYS A 83 -34.07 -7.24 -9.73
N ASN A 84 -34.09 -5.96 -9.39
CA ASN A 84 -34.43 -4.88 -10.33
C ASN A 84 -33.26 -4.48 -11.23
N LEU A 85 -32.08 -5.10 -11.08
CA LEU A 85 -30.86 -4.74 -11.82
C LEU A 85 -30.48 -3.26 -11.69
N GLU A 86 -30.64 -2.74 -10.48
CA GLU A 86 -30.28 -1.38 -10.11
C GLU A 86 -29.01 -1.37 -9.24
N VAL A 87 -28.35 -0.21 -9.18
CA VAL A 87 -27.26 0.00 -8.23
C VAL A 87 -27.85 0.07 -6.81
N VAL A 88 -27.41 -0.84 -5.94
CA VAL A 88 -27.89 -0.93 -4.56
C VAL A 88 -26.74 -0.71 -3.60
N VAL A 89 -26.95 0.14 -2.62
CA VAL A 89 -26.00 0.40 -1.53
C VAL A 89 -26.49 -0.35 -0.28
N ASP A 90 -25.72 -1.33 0.20
CA ASP A 90 -26.00 -2.07 1.43
C ASP A 90 -25.08 -1.60 2.56
N SER A 91 -25.58 -0.64 3.34
CA SER A 91 -24.85 -0.08 4.48
C SER A 91 -24.62 -1.08 5.61
N ARG A 92 -25.38 -2.18 5.68
CA ARG A 92 -25.21 -3.18 6.76
C ARG A 92 -23.97 -4.03 6.56
N ASN A 93 -23.69 -4.41 5.31
CA ASN A 93 -22.55 -5.23 4.93
C ASN A 93 -21.43 -4.41 4.27
N SER A 94 -21.47 -3.09 4.40
CA SER A 94 -20.48 -2.16 3.85
C SER A 94 -20.16 -2.44 2.37
N THR A 95 -21.18 -2.68 1.56
CA THR A 95 -21.04 -3.19 0.19
C THR A 95 -21.93 -2.44 -0.79
N VAL A 96 -21.41 -2.16 -1.97
CA VAL A 96 -22.13 -1.59 -3.11
C VAL A 96 -22.32 -2.69 -4.15
N ILE A 97 -23.56 -2.91 -4.60
CA ILE A 97 -23.91 -3.95 -5.56
C ILE A 97 -24.17 -3.27 -6.90
N LEU A 98 -23.41 -3.69 -7.91
CA LEU A 98 -23.45 -3.14 -9.25
C LEU A 98 -24.02 -4.16 -10.24
N PRO A 99 -25.02 -3.79 -11.06
CA PRO A 99 -25.53 -4.67 -12.11
C PRO A 99 -24.53 -4.71 -13.27
N ILE A 100 -23.90 -5.87 -13.50
CA ILE A 100 -22.99 -6.10 -14.63
C ILE A 100 -23.57 -7.22 -15.48
N MET A 101 -23.99 -6.89 -16.70
CA MET A 101 -24.52 -7.86 -17.68
C MET A 101 -25.61 -8.78 -17.09
N GLY A 102 -26.57 -8.19 -16.37
CA GLY A 102 -27.68 -8.91 -15.76
C GLY A 102 -27.35 -9.64 -14.44
N ARG A 103 -26.13 -9.47 -13.91
CA ARG A 103 -25.71 -10.08 -12.64
C ARG A 103 -25.46 -9.01 -11.56
N PRO A 104 -25.97 -9.19 -10.34
CA PRO A 104 -25.64 -8.30 -9.22
C PRO A 104 -24.25 -8.64 -8.68
N VAL A 105 -23.26 -7.77 -8.93
CA VAL A 105 -21.87 -7.97 -8.53
C VAL A 105 -21.56 -7.10 -7.30
N PRO A 106 -21.27 -7.71 -6.14
CA PRO A 106 -20.95 -6.97 -4.91
C PRO A 106 -19.50 -6.47 -4.90
N PHE A 107 -19.32 -5.23 -4.46
CA PHE A 107 -18.03 -4.59 -4.21
C PHE A 107 -17.98 -3.99 -2.80
N HIS A 108 -17.06 -4.49 -1.97
CA HIS A 108 -16.88 -3.99 -0.61
C HIS A 108 -16.39 -2.52 -0.61
N ILE A 109 -16.82 -1.70 0.36
CA ILE A 109 -16.47 -0.27 0.41
C ILE A 109 -14.95 -0.02 0.50
N ASN A 110 -14.20 -0.98 1.06
CA ASN A 110 -12.75 -0.91 1.12
C ASN A 110 -12.08 -1.02 -0.25
N THR A 111 -12.72 -1.60 -1.27
CA THR A 111 -12.18 -1.62 -2.64
C THR A 111 -12.54 -0.36 -3.42
N ILE A 112 -13.47 0.46 -2.94
CA ILE A 112 -13.91 1.68 -3.59
C ILE A 112 -13.09 2.88 -3.08
N LYS A 113 -12.61 3.70 -4.02
CA LYS A 113 -11.91 4.96 -3.74
C LYS A 113 -12.90 6.09 -3.51
N ASN A 114 -13.76 6.35 -4.50
CA ASN A 114 -14.81 7.36 -4.44
C ASN A 114 -15.88 7.08 -5.49
N ALA A 115 -17.02 7.76 -5.35
CA ALA A 115 -18.07 7.82 -6.37
C ALA A 115 -18.34 9.29 -6.70
N SER A 116 -18.48 9.61 -7.98
CA SER A 116 -18.76 10.95 -8.48
C SER A 116 -19.91 10.92 -9.45
N LYS A 117 -20.80 11.91 -9.35
CA LYS A 117 -21.91 12.12 -10.26
C LYS A 117 -21.61 13.29 -11.18
N SER A 118 -21.93 13.16 -12.45
CA SER A 118 -21.86 14.23 -13.45
C SER A 118 -23.11 14.23 -14.32
N ASP A 119 -23.59 15.40 -14.69
CA ASP A 119 -24.75 15.55 -15.57
C ASP A 119 -24.30 16.02 -16.95
N GLU A 120 -24.85 15.41 -17.99
CA GLU A 120 -24.63 15.82 -19.38
C GLU A 120 -25.96 15.68 -20.14
N ASN A 121 -26.53 16.82 -20.51
CA ASN A 121 -27.85 16.93 -21.16
C ASN A 121 -28.94 16.20 -20.35
N ASP A 122 -29.68 15.30 -20.98
CA ASP A 122 -30.78 14.54 -20.36
C ASP A 122 -30.33 13.32 -19.54
N PHE A 123 -29.01 13.12 -19.39
CA PHE A 123 -28.45 11.94 -18.72
C PHE A 123 -27.50 12.32 -17.61
N SER A 124 -27.59 11.58 -16.53
CA SER A 124 -26.66 11.60 -15.42
C SER A 124 -25.76 10.38 -15.47
N PHE A 125 -24.51 10.58 -15.07
CA PHE A 125 -23.46 9.58 -15.05
C PHE A 125 -22.99 9.38 -13.61
N LEU A 126 -22.98 8.13 -13.16
CA LEU A 126 -22.40 7.73 -11.88
C LEU A 126 -21.10 7.00 -12.16
N ARG A 127 -19.98 7.63 -11.84
CA ARG A 127 -18.64 7.05 -11.95
C ARG A 127 -18.17 6.58 -10.59
N ILE A 128 -17.84 5.30 -10.49
CA ILE A 128 -17.27 4.67 -9.29
C ILE A 128 -15.81 4.35 -9.59
N ASN A 129 -14.89 4.93 -8.83
CA ASN A 129 -13.47 4.64 -8.94
C ASN A 129 -13.08 3.66 -7.83
N PHE A 130 -12.31 2.64 -8.20
CA PHE A 130 -11.83 1.62 -7.30
C PHE A 130 -10.36 1.88 -6.93
N LEU A 131 -9.94 1.32 -5.80
CA LEU A 131 -8.55 1.25 -5.41
C LEU A 131 -7.85 0.24 -6.30
N SER A 132 -6.89 0.73 -7.08
CA SER A 132 -6.00 -0.08 -7.90
C SER A 132 -4.55 0.32 -7.59
N PRO A 133 -3.59 -0.63 -7.64
CA PRO A 133 -2.17 -0.30 -7.54
C PRO A 133 -1.77 0.80 -8.54
N GLY A 134 -0.87 1.70 -8.12
CA GLY A 134 -0.37 2.80 -8.96
C GLY A 134 -1.31 4.00 -9.13
N GLN A 135 -2.47 4.02 -8.46
CA GLN A 135 -3.45 5.12 -8.56
C GLN A 135 -3.20 6.28 -7.56
N GLY A 136 -2.03 6.29 -6.90
CA GLY A 136 -1.52 7.35 -6.04
C GLY A 136 -0.12 7.78 -6.49
N VAL A 137 0.07 9.08 -6.73
CA VAL A 137 1.37 9.65 -7.06
C VAL A 137 2.28 9.49 -5.83
N GLY A 138 3.33 8.69 -5.93
CA GLY A 138 4.46 8.73 -5.00
C GLY A 138 4.36 7.90 -3.72
N ARG A 139 3.38 7.02 -3.54
CA ARG A 139 3.38 6.09 -2.40
C ARG A 139 3.32 4.64 -2.86
N LYS A 140 4.42 3.93 -2.63
CA LYS A 140 4.40 2.50 -2.30
C LYS A 140 3.66 2.35 -0.96
N ASP A 141 2.38 2.72 -0.93
CA ASP A 141 1.54 2.26 0.15
C ASP A 141 1.31 0.78 -0.19
N ASP A 142 2.09 -0.07 0.48
CA ASP A 142 1.83 -1.50 0.64
C ASP A 142 0.40 -1.65 1.14
N GLN A 143 -0.57 -1.62 0.23
CA GLN A 143 -1.72 -2.49 0.36
C GLN A 143 -1.19 -3.87 0.00
N PRO A 144 -1.00 -4.75 1.01
CA PRO A 144 -0.43 -6.06 0.77
C PRO A 144 -1.45 -6.90 0.01
N PHE A 145 -1.55 -6.75 -1.30
CA PHE A 145 -2.42 -7.61 -2.09
C PHE A 145 -1.84 -9.03 -2.07
N GLU A 146 -2.72 -10.03 -1.93
CA GLU A 146 -2.29 -11.44 -1.86
C GLU A 146 -1.50 -11.87 -3.11
N ASP A 147 -1.75 -11.24 -4.26
CA ASP A 147 -1.11 -11.56 -5.54
C ASP A 147 -0.62 -10.28 -6.24
N ALA A 148 0.69 -10.22 -6.51
CA ALA A 148 1.34 -9.12 -7.22
C ALA A 148 0.98 -9.06 -8.72
N SER A 149 0.45 -10.15 -9.29
CA SER A 149 0.04 -10.26 -10.69
C SER A 149 -1.46 -10.05 -10.92
N ALA A 150 -2.23 -9.80 -9.87
CA ALA A 150 -3.67 -9.63 -9.95
C ALA A 150 -4.09 -8.43 -10.83
N HIS A 151 -5.16 -8.62 -11.59
CA HIS A 151 -5.79 -7.55 -12.36
C HIS A 151 -6.88 -6.84 -11.54
N PHE A 152 -6.91 -5.51 -11.61
CA PHE A 152 -7.84 -4.68 -10.84
C PHE A 152 -8.77 -3.90 -11.74
N VAL A 153 -10.05 -3.83 -11.35
CA VAL A 153 -11.00 -2.87 -11.92
C VAL A 153 -10.58 -1.48 -11.47
N ARG A 154 -10.44 -0.53 -12.41
CA ARG A 154 -10.03 0.85 -12.11
C ARG A 154 -11.23 1.75 -11.85
N SER A 155 -12.21 1.71 -12.73
CA SER A 155 -13.43 2.51 -12.62
C SER A 155 -14.54 1.91 -13.47
N LEU A 156 -15.78 2.12 -13.04
CA LEU A 156 -16.99 1.80 -13.79
C LEU A 156 -17.85 3.06 -13.86
N THR A 157 -18.52 3.28 -14.99
CA THR A 157 -19.43 4.41 -15.18
C THR A 157 -20.79 3.89 -15.63
N PHE A 158 -21.84 4.27 -14.92
CA PHE A 158 -23.22 4.01 -15.28
C PHE A 158 -23.89 5.28 -15.78
N ARG A 159 -24.84 5.14 -16.69
CA ARG A 159 -25.64 6.23 -17.24
C ARG A 159 -27.12 5.98 -16.91
N SER A 160 -27.84 7.02 -16.50
CA SER A 160 -29.28 6.97 -16.20
C SER A 160 -29.90 8.33 -16.54
N SER A 161 -31.20 8.36 -16.82
CA SER A 161 -31.97 9.62 -16.88
C SER A 161 -32.29 10.18 -15.48
N ASP A 162 -32.27 9.31 -14.47
CA ASP A 162 -32.53 9.68 -13.08
C ASP A 162 -31.25 10.18 -12.39
N GLY A 163 -31.09 11.51 -12.37
CA GLY A 163 -29.94 12.17 -11.76
C GLY A 163 -30.04 12.36 -10.25
N GLU A 164 -31.25 12.46 -9.70
CA GLU A 164 -31.48 12.61 -8.26
C GLU A 164 -31.03 11.34 -7.52
N ARG A 165 -31.45 10.18 -8.02
CA ARG A 165 -31.03 8.88 -7.49
C ARG A 165 -29.51 8.68 -7.53
N TYR A 166 -28.84 9.12 -8.60
CA TYR A 166 -27.37 9.05 -8.67
C TYR A 166 -26.68 9.98 -7.68
N SER A 167 -27.29 11.14 -7.38
CA SER A 167 -26.82 12.02 -6.31
C SER A 167 -26.93 11.36 -4.94
N GLU A 168 -28.07 10.70 -4.66
CA GLU A 168 -28.29 9.96 -3.42
C GLU A 168 -27.28 8.81 -3.28
N ILE A 169 -27.09 8.00 -4.33
CA ILE A 169 -26.16 6.87 -4.32
C ILE A 169 -24.73 7.36 -4.09
N ALA A 170 -24.29 8.42 -4.78
CA ALA A 170 -22.95 8.97 -4.60
C ALA A 170 -22.72 9.48 -3.15
N THR A 171 -23.76 10.09 -2.56
CA THR A 171 -23.74 10.54 -1.17
C THR A 171 -23.68 9.37 -0.19
N GLN A 172 -24.50 8.33 -0.39
CA GLN A 172 -24.50 7.13 0.45
C GLN A 172 -23.15 6.40 0.42
N ILE A 173 -22.55 6.25 -0.77
CA ILE A 173 -21.21 5.64 -0.92
C ILE A 173 -20.16 6.49 -0.21
N SER A 174 -20.22 7.81 -0.35
CA SER A 174 -19.27 8.73 0.29
C SER A 174 -19.37 8.69 1.81
N ASN A 175 -20.58 8.64 2.36
CA ASN A 175 -20.82 8.52 3.80
C ASN A 175 -20.32 7.17 4.32
N MET A 176 -20.68 6.07 3.65
CA MET A 176 -20.20 4.73 4.01
C MET A 176 -18.67 4.65 3.99
N LYS A 177 -18.02 5.31 3.02
CA LYS A 177 -16.55 5.37 2.96
C LYS A 177 -15.96 6.12 4.16
N ARG A 178 -16.54 7.26 4.54
CA ARG A 178 -16.12 8.03 5.72
C ARG A 178 -16.29 7.22 7.00
N ASP A 179 -17.41 6.54 7.15
CA ASP A 179 -17.70 5.70 8.32
C ASP A 179 -16.73 4.52 8.42
N ALA A 180 -16.39 3.90 7.28
CA ALA A 180 -15.41 2.82 7.23
C ALA A 180 -14.01 3.28 7.65
N VAL A 181 -13.57 4.45 7.17
CA VAL A 181 -12.27 5.04 7.57
C VAL A 181 -12.28 5.43 9.03
N LYS A 182 -13.37 6.02 9.54
CA LYS A 182 -13.50 6.39 10.94
C LYS A 182 -13.43 5.16 11.86
N LYS A 183 -14.18 4.10 11.54
CA LYS A 183 -14.17 2.84 12.30
C LYS A 183 -12.80 2.17 12.27
N GLU A 184 -12.08 2.27 11.16
CA GLU A 184 -10.72 1.76 11.06
C GLU A 184 -9.72 2.57 11.89
N GLN A 185 -9.86 3.91 11.89
CA GLN A 185 -9.06 4.78 12.73
C GLN A 185 -9.32 4.52 14.22
N GLU A 186 -10.59 4.45 14.64
CA GLU A 186 -10.98 4.13 16.03
C GLU A 186 -10.44 2.76 16.47
N LYS A 187 -10.48 1.75 15.59
CA LYS A 187 -9.93 0.43 15.88
C LYS A 187 -8.40 0.47 16.03
N LYS A 188 -7.72 1.23 15.18
CA LYS A 188 -6.26 1.43 15.27
C LYS A 188 -5.88 2.18 16.54
N ASP A 189 -6.63 3.22 16.88
CA ASP A 189 -6.40 4.01 18.09
C ASP A 189 -6.61 3.13 19.33
N LEU A 190 -7.62 2.25 19.33
CA LEU A 190 -7.85 1.27 20.40
C LEU A 190 -6.74 0.22 20.51
N GLU A 191 -6.21 -0.27 19.37
CA GLU A 191 -5.07 -1.19 19.34
C GLU A 191 -3.77 -0.55 19.85
N ASP A 192 -3.62 0.76 19.67
CA ASP A 192 -2.49 1.55 20.17
C ASP A 192 -2.66 1.98 21.65
N VAL A 193 -3.81 1.70 22.27
CA VAL A 193 -3.99 1.93 23.71
C VAL A 193 -3.19 0.88 24.48
N ILE A 194 -2.11 1.34 25.12
CA ILE A 194 -1.40 0.57 26.13
C ILE A 194 -2.26 0.56 27.39
N GLU A 195 -2.73 -0.62 27.82
CA GLU A 195 -3.41 -0.77 29.12
C GLU A 195 -2.41 -0.43 30.24
N GLN A 196 -2.74 0.59 31.03
CA GLN A 196 -1.97 1.00 32.20
C GLN A 196 -2.63 0.50 33.48
N ASP A 197 -1.83 0.03 34.44
CA ASP A 197 -2.30 -0.33 35.77
C ASP A 197 -2.98 0.87 36.45
N LYS A 198 -4.00 0.60 37.28
CA LYS A 198 -4.71 1.64 38.02
C LYS A 198 -3.74 2.35 38.96
N LEU A 199 -3.71 3.68 38.89
CA LEU A 199 -2.90 4.51 39.79
C LEU A 199 -3.31 4.25 41.25
N ILE A 200 -2.35 3.80 42.07
CA ILE A 200 -2.58 3.57 43.50
C ILE A 200 -2.40 4.90 44.24
N GLU A 201 -3.49 5.45 44.74
CA GLU A 201 -3.48 6.70 45.49
C GLU A 201 -2.80 6.53 46.86
N ILE A 202 -1.92 7.48 47.19
CA ILE A 202 -1.24 7.52 48.49
C ILE A 202 -2.23 8.03 49.54
N ARG A 203 -2.64 7.16 50.49
CA ARG A 203 -3.60 7.51 51.56
C ARG A 203 -2.96 7.99 52.86
N ASN A 204 -1.72 7.57 53.15
CA ASN A 204 -1.09 7.77 54.47
C ASN A 204 -0.21 9.04 54.57
N ARG A 205 -0.05 9.82 53.50
CA ARG A 205 0.70 11.08 53.50
C ARG A 205 0.22 12.02 52.39
N ARG A 206 0.54 13.32 52.50
CA ARG A 206 0.25 14.30 51.44
C ARG A 206 1.11 14.00 50.21
N PRO A 207 0.52 13.92 49.00
CA PRO A 207 1.28 13.76 47.76
C PRO A 207 2.07 15.03 47.43
N ALA A 208 3.12 14.89 46.63
CA ALA A 208 3.82 16.03 46.05
C ALA A 208 2.92 16.66 44.97
N VAL A 209 2.66 17.96 45.08
CA VAL A 209 1.76 18.70 44.18
C VAL A 209 2.48 19.91 43.62
N LEU A 210 2.33 20.18 42.33
CA LEU A 210 2.77 21.39 41.67
C LEU A 210 1.57 22.08 41.02
N ASP A 211 1.26 23.30 41.46
CA ASP A 211 0.10 24.04 40.95
C ASP A 211 0.42 24.78 39.65
N ASN A 212 -0.62 25.15 38.90
CA ASN A 212 -0.53 25.91 37.63
C ASN A 212 0.26 25.21 36.51
N VAL A 213 0.12 23.90 36.38
CA VAL A 213 0.74 23.12 35.30
C VAL A 213 -0.22 22.94 34.12
N TYR A 214 0.31 22.85 32.90
CA TYR A 214 -0.47 22.64 31.68
C TYR A 214 -0.04 21.34 30.99
N ILE A 215 -1.01 20.48 30.68
CA ILE A 215 -0.78 19.22 29.96
C ILE A 215 -0.53 19.46 28.46
N ARG A 216 0.42 18.73 27.88
CA ARG A 216 0.68 18.67 26.43
C ARG A 216 0.93 17.21 26.01
N PRO A 217 0.27 16.70 24.95
CA PRO A 217 -0.74 17.37 24.12
C PRO A 217 -1.99 17.76 24.92
N ALA A 218 -2.65 18.85 24.50
CA ALA A 218 -3.82 19.35 25.20
C ALA A 218 -4.96 18.32 25.07
N MET A 219 -5.67 18.05 26.17
CA MET A 219 -6.92 17.30 26.09
C MET A 219 -7.93 18.09 25.26
N GLU A 220 -8.85 17.38 24.60
CA GLU A 220 -9.84 17.98 23.72
C GLU A 220 -10.63 19.08 24.47
N GLY A 221 -10.59 20.32 23.95
CA GLY A 221 -11.22 21.48 24.57
C GLY A 221 -10.28 22.66 24.86
N LYS A 222 -10.75 23.61 25.68
CA LYS A 222 -9.97 24.79 26.06
C LYS A 222 -8.87 24.42 27.05
N ARG A 223 -7.69 25.03 26.88
CA ARG A 223 -6.55 24.83 27.78
C ARG A 223 -6.90 25.29 29.20
N VAL A 224 -6.94 24.37 30.14
CA VAL A 224 -7.19 24.63 31.56
C VAL A 224 -5.91 24.39 32.38
N PRO A 225 -5.63 25.21 33.41
CA PRO A 225 -4.55 24.94 34.36
C PRO A 225 -4.97 23.78 35.29
N GLY A 226 -4.03 22.87 35.55
CA GLY A 226 -4.21 21.71 36.43
C GLY A 226 -3.19 21.68 37.58
N LYS A 227 -3.26 20.60 38.36
CA LYS A 227 -2.37 20.24 39.47
C LYS A 227 -1.85 18.83 39.28
#